data_AF-A0A1Y4C293-F1
#
_entry.id   AF-A0A1Y4C293-F1
#
_cell.length_a   1.000
_cell.length_b   1.000
_cell.length_c   1.000
_cell.angle_alpha   90.00
_cell.angle_beta   90.00
_cell.angle_gamma   90.00
#
_symmetry.space_group_name_H-M   'P 1'
#
loop_
_entity.id
_entity.type
_entity.pdbx_description
1 polymer ?
#
loop_
_entity_poly.entity_id
_entity_poly.type
_entity_poly.pdbx_seq_one_letter_code
_entity_poly.pdbx_strand_id
1 'polypeptide(L)'
;MARPGGLLSALVAFVALALTLLKVPFFATLVRPEPKSITTCDTPAHGLRYAIIYLVCLLPAPLLYYWLVGYPYYMQPQWFKFLTKFWPNEIFNMTPVNSLLLFNVVVGVILLAVYVLVFLLIARKAGCGWVNTGLKLPVAQVCKALLLAVVSFGLVYALVYACSGLSGTEFSFFKFHLMPMDGAHWRSFFVYLPVWLFFFLLVSVIFNSFTRINNAPAWLNYVLIAVASCGGLAVMFAYDYGKLFATGVRGIEYIPGTTSAEWLATIGMTFPTALAGIMLFSLLFILPLAAIASRVLFKKSGSAWLGGFLLSFVVLAFTMSEMVINV
;
A
#
# COMPACT_ATOMS: atom_id res chain seq x y z
N MET A 1 -23.67 11.04 5.57
CA MET A 1 -24.20 9.96 4.70
C MET A 1 -23.10 9.52 3.75
N ALA A 2 -22.54 8.32 3.92
CA ALA A 2 -21.38 7.86 3.15
C ALA A 2 -21.71 7.76 1.65
N ARG A 3 -20.84 8.31 0.78
CA ARG A 3 -20.97 8.24 -0.69
C ARG A 3 -19.70 7.60 -1.27
N PRO A 4 -19.72 6.31 -1.67
CA PRO A 4 -18.54 5.60 -2.16
C PRO A 4 -17.82 6.29 -3.33
N GLY A 5 -18.60 6.89 -4.26
CA GLY A 5 -18.05 7.68 -5.37
C GLY A 5 -17.26 8.91 -4.90
N GLY A 6 -17.62 9.51 -3.76
CA GLY A 6 -16.90 10.64 -3.18
C GLY A 6 -15.49 10.27 -2.73
N LEU A 7 -15.31 9.12 -2.06
CA LEU A 7 -13.96 8.65 -1.70
C LEU A 7 -13.13 8.37 -2.95
N LEU A 8 -13.70 7.70 -3.96
CA LEU A 8 -12.98 7.43 -5.21
C LEU A 8 -12.58 8.74 -5.91
N SER A 9 -13.45 9.75 -5.93
CA SER A 9 -13.12 11.10 -6.41
C SER A 9 -11.99 11.75 -5.61
N ALA A 10 -12.00 11.66 -4.28
CA ALA A 10 -10.93 12.21 -3.44
C ALA A 10 -9.57 11.51 -3.68
N LEU A 11 -9.57 10.16 -3.74
CA LEU A 11 -8.38 9.37 -4.04
C LEU A 11 -7.79 9.69 -5.43
N VAL A 12 -8.65 9.87 -6.44
CA VAL A 12 -8.23 10.31 -7.78
C VAL A 12 -7.77 11.77 -7.80
N ALA A 13 -8.38 12.66 -7.01
CA ALA A 13 -8.05 14.08 -6.95
C ALA A 13 -6.59 14.33 -6.52
N PHE A 14 -6.06 13.59 -5.55
CA PHE A 14 -4.64 13.66 -5.16
C PHE A 14 -3.69 13.46 -6.35
N VAL A 15 -4.01 12.52 -7.23
CA VAL A 15 -3.21 12.17 -8.42
C VAL A 15 -3.45 13.19 -9.54
N ALA A 16 -4.70 13.56 -9.80
CA ALA A 16 -5.09 14.53 -10.82
C ALA A 16 -4.50 15.92 -10.55
N LEU A 17 -4.45 16.35 -9.28
CA LEU A 17 -3.83 17.61 -8.89
C LEU A 17 -2.30 17.55 -9.07
N ALA A 18 -1.63 16.47 -8.69
CA ALA A 18 -0.19 16.31 -8.92
C ALA A 18 0.16 16.33 -10.42
N LEU A 19 -0.64 15.66 -11.26
CA LEU A 19 -0.52 15.69 -12.72
C LEU A 19 -0.80 17.07 -13.32
N THR A 20 -1.63 17.87 -12.68
CA THR A 20 -1.92 19.26 -13.10
C THR A 20 -0.80 20.20 -12.68
N LEU A 21 -0.31 20.08 -11.45
CA LEU A 21 0.81 20.84 -10.92
C LEU A 21 2.13 20.55 -11.67
N LEU A 22 2.33 19.35 -12.23
CA LEU A 22 3.44 19.06 -13.15
C LEU A 22 3.49 19.97 -14.40
N LYS A 23 2.40 20.67 -14.74
CA LYS A 23 2.38 21.67 -15.83
C LYS A 23 2.90 23.05 -15.39
N VAL A 24 2.98 23.33 -14.08
CA VAL A 24 3.48 24.60 -13.55
C VAL A 24 4.99 24.68 -13.78
N PRO A 25 5.55 25.79 -14.28
CA PRO A 25 6.97 25.88 -14.67
C PRO A 25 7.96 25.41 -13.60
N PHE A 26 7.67 25.66 -12.32
CA PHE A 26 8.49 25.20 -11.20
C PHE A 26 8.57 23.65 -11.11
N PHE A 27 7.48 22.93 -11.33
CA PHE A 27 7.44 21.46 -11.25
C PHE A 27 7.69 20.78 -12.59
N ALA A 28 7.57 21.48 -13.72
CA ALA A 28 7.81 20.94 -15.06
C ALA A 28 9.20 20.28 -15.22
N THR A 29 10.21 20.68 -14.44
CA THR A 29 11.55 20.05 -14.44
C THR A 29 11.58 18.60 -13.92
N LEU A 30 10.47 18.13 -13.36
CA LEU A 30 10.22 16.74 -12.97
C LEU A 30 9.70 15.88 -14.13
N VAL A 31 9.16 16.47 -15.20
CA VAL A 31 8.63 15.74 -16.36
C VAL A 31 9.79 15.19 -17.19
N ARG A 32 9.83 13.88 -17.42
CA ARG A 32 10.98 13.19 -18.04
C ARG A 32 10.53 11.99 -18.89
N PRO A 33 11.34 11.58 -19.89
CA PRO A 33 11.15 10.30 -20.57
C PRO A 33 11.13 9.14 -19.58
N GLU A 34 10.28 8.15 -19.84
CA GLU A 34 10.15 6.98 -18.98
C GLU A 34 11.36 6.03 -19.16
N PRO A 35 12.09 5.64 -18.10
CA PRO A 35 13.18 4.67 -18.21
C PRO A 35 12.72 3.32 -18.78
N LYS A 36 13.60 2.63 -19.52
CA LYS A 36 13.37 1.25 -19.98
C LYS A 36 13.27 0.31 -18.77
N SER A 37 12.25 -0.55 -18.76
CA SER A 37 12.04 -1.56 -17.71
C SER A 37 13.12 -2.63 -17.74
N ILE A 38 13.29 -3.36 -16.64
CA ILE A 38 14.23 -4.49 -16.56
C ILE A 38 13.64 -5.75 -17.22
N THR A 39 12.32 -5.81 -17.37
CA THR A 39 11.60 -6.97 -17.95
C THR A 39 11.08 -6.73 -19.36
N THR A 40 11.19 -7.78 -20.17
CA THR A 40 10.65 -7.89 -21.53
C THR A 40 10.06 -9.30 -21.65
N CYS A 41 9.25 -9.55 -22.69
CA CYS A 41 8.63 -10.87 -22.95
C CYS A 41 8.79 -11.30 -24.41
N ASP A 42 9.85 -10.85 -25.07
CA ASP A 42 10.06 -10.97 -26.53
C ASP A 42 10.46 -12.39 -26.97
N THR A 43 10.77 -13.27 -26.02
CA THR A 43 11.08 -14.69 -26.23
C THR A 43 10.43 -15.54 -25.14
N PRO A 44 10.22 -16.86 -25.35
CA PRO A 44 9.70 -17.75 -24.31
C PRO A 44 10.56 -17.75 -23.02
N ALA A 45 11.88 -17.66 -23.16
CA ALA A 45 12.80 -17.55 -22.01
C ALA A 45 12.64 -16.23 -21.25
N HIS A 46 12.41 -15.11 -21.95
CA HIS A 46 12.10 -13.82 -21.33
C HIS A 46 10.75 -13.87 -20.59
N GLY A 47 9.72 -14.45 -21.21
CA GLY A 47 8.41 -14.65 -20.61
C GLY A 47 8.43 -15.52 -19.34
N LEU A 48 9.15 -16.66 -19.36
CA LEU A 48 9.33 -17.52 -18.19
C LEU A 48 10.08 -16.80 -17.06
N ARG A 49 11.17 -16.09 -17.37
CA ARG A 49 11.90 -15.26 -16.40
C ARG A 49 10.99 -14.19 -15.78
N TYR A 50 10.17 -13.51 -16.60
CA TYR A 50 9.21 -12.53 -16.11
C TYR A 50 8.19 -13.18 -15.16
N ALA A 51 7.59 -14.30 -15.55
CA ALA A 51 6.60 -15.01 -14.74
C ALA A 51 7.16 -15.44 -13.37
N ILE A 52 8.40 -15.96 -13.33
CA ILE A 52 9.07 -16.34 -12.07
C ILE A 52 9.27 -15.11 -11.17
N ILE A 53 9.82 -14.00 -11.70
CA ILE A 53 10.02 -12.77 -10.91
C ILE A 53 8.69 -12.22 -10.39
N TYR A 54 7.66 -12.21 -11.24
CA TYR A 54 6.32 -11.71 -10.91
C TYR A 54 5.65 -12.54 -9.81
N LEU A 55 5.70 -13.87 -9.91
CA LEU A 55 5.17 -14.79 -8.89
C LEU A 55 5.94 -14.69 -7.57
N VAL A 56 7.28 -14.61 -7.62
CA VAL A 56 8.10 -14.42 -6.40
C VAL A 56 7.78 -13.09 -5.69
N CYS A 57 7.46 -12.02 -6.43
CA CYS A 57 7.03 -10.76 -5.83
C CYS A 57 5.61 -10.82 -5.22
N LEU A 58 4.75 -11.74 -5.68
CA LEU A 58 3.38 -11.92 -5.18
C LEU A 58 3.27 -12.69 -3.86
N LEU A 59 4.26 -13.53 -3.54
CA LEU A 59 4.19 -14.49 -2.41
C LEU A 59 4.36 -13.88 -1.00
N PRO A 60 5.24 -12.89 -0.74
CA PRO A 60 5.52 -12.44 0.63
C PRO A 60 4.30 -11.88 1.36
N ALA A 61 3.43 -11.15 0.65
CA ALA A 61 2.24 -10.52 1.23
C ALA A 61 1.21 -11.54 1.78
N PRO A 62 0.65 -12.49 1.00
CA PRO A 62 -0.27 -13.49 1.54
C PRO A 62 0.37 -14.46 2.53
N LEU A 63 1.62 -14.89 2.30
CA LEU A 63 2.28 -15.84 3.20
C LEU A 63 2.53 -15.26 4.59
N LEU A 64 2.60 -13.93 4.73
CA LEU A 64 2.91 -13.25 6.00
C LEU A 64 1.78 -12.37 6.56
N TYR A 65 0.69 -12.15 5.84
CA TYR A 65 -0.37 -11.23 6.28
C TYR A 65 -0.90 -11.58 7.68
N TYR A 66 -1.41 -12.79 7.88
CA TYR A 66 -1.91 -13.20 9.20
C TYR A 66 -0.79 -13.40 10.23
N TRP A 67 0.42 -13.74 9.79
CA TRP A 67 1.59 -13.85 10.69
C TRP A 67 2.02 -12.51 11.29
N LEU A 68 1.73 -11.37 10.66
CA LEU A 68 2.22 -10.05 11.04
C LEU A 68 1.09 -9.09 11.47
N VAL A 69 0.00 -9.04 10.70
CA VAL A 69 -1.18 -8.21 11.01
C VAL A 69 -1.99 -8.81 12.16
N GLY A 70 -1.94 -10.14 12.31
CA GLY A 70 -2.71 -10.90 13.29
C GLY A 70 -4.21 -10.95 12.97
N TYR A 71 -5.01 -11.25 13.98
CA TYR A 71 -6.45 -11.05 13.95
C TYR A 71 -6.87 -10.05 15.04
N PRO A 72 -7.97 -9.31 14.87
CA PRO A 72 -8.36 -8.39 15.92
C PRO A 72 -8.85 -9.10 17.22
N TYR A 73 -8.10 -9.07 18.37
CA TYR A 73 -8.56 -9.52 19.72
C TYR A 73 -8.18 -8.84 21.16
N TYR A 74 -7.94 -7.51 21.40
CA TYR A 74 -8.47 -6.63 22.53
C TYR A 74 -8.60 -5.06 22.28
N MET A 75 -9.69 -4.36 22.69
CA MET A 75 -9.98 -2.88 22.64
C MET A 75 -11.23 -2.47 23.50
N GLN A 76 -11.08 -1.95 24.74
CA GLN A 76 -12.21 -1.52 25.59
C GLN A 76 -12.57 -0.02 25.41
N PRO A 77 -13.46 0.34 24.47
CA PRO A 77 -14.80 0.75 24.90
C PRO A 77 -15.96 0.14 24.08
N GLN A 78 -15.67 -0.67 23.05
CA GLN A 78 -16.64 -1.09 22.04
C GLN A 78 -16.94 -2.61 22.03
N TRP A 79 -16.53 -3.33 23.09
CA TRP A 79 -16.50 -4.81 23.23
C TRP A 79 -15.70 -5.58 22.17
N PHE A 80 -15.42 -4.96 21.02
CA PHE A 80 -14.45 -5.43 20.05
C PHE A 80 -13.03 -5.44 20.61
N LYS A 81 -12.17 -6.10 19.85
CA LYS A 81 -10.90 -6.58 20.35
C LYS A 81 -9.89 -6.49 19.16
N PHE A 82 -8.65 -5.93 19.30
CA PHE A 82 -7.47 -6.02 18.40
C PHE A 82 -6.21 -6.75 18.98
N LEU A 83 -5.61 -7.74 18.28
CA LEU A 83 -4.54 -8.63 18.80
C LEU A 83 -3.40 -8.64 17.77
N THR A 84 -2.61 -7.58 17.85
CA THR A 84 -1.45 -7.33 17.01
C THR A 84 -0.21 -8.04 17.56
N LYS A 85 0.79 -8.27 16.71
CA LYS A 85 2.13 -8.65 17.18
C LYS A 85 3.01 -7.46 17.56
N PHE A 86 2.59 -6.23 17.26
CA PHE A 86 3.29 -5.01 17.67
C PHE A 86 2.38 -4.12 18.51
N TRP A 87 2.36 -4.35 19.83
CA TRP A 87 1.44 -3.69 20.75
C TRP A 87 1.55 -2.16 20.74
N PRO A 88 0.44 -1.43 20.99
CA PRO A 88 0.47 0.01 21.13
C PRO A 88 1.42 0.44 22.25
N ASN A 89 2.03 1.61 22.06
CA ASN A 89 2.97 2.23 22.99
C ASN A 89 2.97 3.76 22.76
N GLU A 90 3.62 4.51 23.64
CA GLU A 90 3.66 5.99 23.63
C GLU A 90 4.02 6.61 22.27
N ILE A 91 4.86 5.92 21.49
CA ILE A 91 5.28 6.34 20.14
C ILE A 91 4.30 5.81 19.10
N PHE A 92 4.10 4.49 19.05
CA PHE A 92 3.25 3.81 18.07
C PHE A 92 1.90 3.45 18.71
N ASN A 93 1.03 4.46 18.82
CA ASN A 93 -0.18 4.46 19.64
C ASN A 93 -1.46 3.92 18.97
N MET A 94 -1.44 3.48 17.71
CA MET A 94 -2.61 2.99 16.98
C MET A 94 -2.51 1.48 16.67
N THR A 95 -3.14 0.63 17.48
CA THR A 95 -3.08 -0.85 17.38
C THR A 95 -3.29 -1.42 15.96
N PRO A 96 -4.29 -0.97 15.16
CA PRO A 96 -4.49 -1.50 13.80
C PRO A 96 -3.41 -1.01 12.81
N VAL A 97 -2.85 0.18 13.03
CA VAL A 97 -1.79 0.76 12.21
C VAL A 97 -0.44 0.11 12.55
N ASN A 98 -0.20 -0.29 13.80
CA ASN A 98 0.99 -1.07 14.21
C ASN A 98 1.08 -2.42 13.49
N SER A 99 -0.04 -3.13 13.35
CA SER A 99 -0.13 -4.36 12.56
C SER A 99 0.29 -4.13 11.10
N LEU A 100 -0.12 -3.00 10.50
CA LEU A 100 0.25 -2.64 9.12
C LEU A 100 1.68 -2.08 9.01
N LEU A 101 2.20 -1.42 10.04
CA LEU A 101 3.61 -1.02 10.14
C LEU A 101 4.51 -2.26 10.11
N LEU A 102 4.23 -3.26 10.97
CA LEU A 102 5.00 -4.49 11.02
C LEU A 102 4.96 -5.25 9.68
N PHE A 103 3.76 -5.33 9.08
CA PHE A 103 3.58 -5.90 7.74
C PHE A 103 4.41 -5.17 6.68
N ASN A 104 4.32 -3.84 6.60
CA ASN A 104 5.05 -3.01 5.64
C ASN A 104 6.58 -3.11 5.82
N VAL A 105 7.08 -3.17 7.06
CA VAL A 105 8.51 -3.35 7.35
C VAL A 105 9.00 -4.71 6.84
N VAL A 106 8.39 -5.82 7.29
CA VAL A 106 8.88 -7.17 6.97
C VAL A 106 8.70 -7.51 5.50
N VAL A 107 7.52 -7.24 4.92
CA VAL A 107 7.28 -7.45 3.49
C VAL A 107 8.15 -6.52 2.65
N GLY A 108 8.36 -5.27 3.07
CA GLY A 108 9.27 -4.34 2.40
C GLY A 108 10.73 -4.81 2.42
N VAL A 109 11.24 -5.32 3.54
CA VAL A 109 12.60 -5.89 3.62
C VAL A 109 12.75 -7.11 2.70
N ILE A 110 11.77 -8.00 2.66
CA ILE A 110 11.79 -9.17 1.76
C ILE A 110 11.74 -8.74 0.29
N LEU A 111 10.85 -7.80 -0.06
CA LEU A 111 10.75 -7.27 -1.43
C LEU A 111 12.02 -6.50 -1.84
N LEU A 112 12.69 -5.82 -0.91
CA LEU A 112 13.99 -5.18 -1.15
C LEU A 112 15.08 -6.23 -1.40
N ALA A 113 15.13 -7.32 -0.62
CA ALA A 113 16.07 -8.42 -0.84
C ALA A 113 15.85 -9.08 -2.22
N VAL A 114 14.60 -9.38 -2.58
CA VAL A 114 14.22 -9.88 -3.92
C VAL A 114 14.62 -8.87 -5.00
N TYR A 115 14.39 -7.57 -4.79
CA TYR A 115 14.78 -6.53 -5.73
C TYR A 115 16.30 -6.48 -5.96
N VAL A 116 17.09 -6.47 -4.88
CA VAL A 116 18.56 -6.45 -4.95
C VAL A 116 19.09 -7.72 -5.65
N LEU A 117 18.57 -8.90 -5.31
CA LEU A 117 18.99 -10.16 -5.94
C LEU A 117 18.67 -10.17 -7.45
N VAL A 118 17.44 -9.86 -7.84
CA VAL A 118 17.04 -9.81 -9.27
C VAL A 118 17.80 -8.71 -10.02
N PHE A 119 18.08 -7.57 -9.38
CA PHE A 119 18.86 -6.50 -9.97
C PHE A 119 20.32 -6.92 -10.22
N LEU A 120 21.01 -7.42 -9.20
CA LEU A 120 22.42 -7.82 -9.29
C LEU A 120 22.61 -9.02 -10.21
N LEU A 121 21.81 -10.08 -10.06
CA LEU A 121 22.03 -11.35 -10.75
C LEU A 121 21.53 -11.35 -12.20
N ILE A 122 20.52 -10.53 -12.53
CA ILE A 122 19.81 -10.63 -13.82
C ILE A 122 19.52 -9.28 -14.52
N ALA A 123 19.41 -8.15 -13.80
CA ALA A 123 19.24 -6.85 -14.44
C ALA A 123 20.57 -6.27 -14.96
N ARG A 124 21.63 -6.29 -14.13
CA ARG A 124 22.97 -5.80 -14.52
C ARG A 124 23.54 -6.60 -15.69
N LYS A 125 23.31 -7.92 -15.72
CA LYS A 125 23.68 -8.79 -16.86
C LYS A 125 22.91 -8.46 -18.16
N ALA A 126 21.73 -7.84 -18.05
CA ALA A 126 20.92 -7.35 -19.16
C ALA A 126 21.16 -5.85 -19.45
N GLY A 127 22.31 -5.30 -19.06
CA GLY A 127 22.71 -3.91 -19.31
C GLY A 127 21.93 -2.85 -18.52
N CYS A 128 21.06 -3.24 -17.57
CA CYS A 128 20.29 -2.29 -16.77
C CYS A 128 21.11 -1.74 -15.60
N GLY A 129 21.02 -0.43 -15.39
CA GLY A 129 21.75 0.30 -14.33
C GLY A 129 20.83 1.18 -13.48
N TRP A 130 21.43 2.06 -12.66
CA TRP A 130 20.70 2.94 -11.74
C TRP A 130 19.74 3.94 -12.42
N VAL A 131 19.86 4.14 -13.74
CA VAL A 131 18.90 4.94 -14.53
C VAL A 131 17.56 4.20 -14.66
N ASN A 132 17.57 2.88 -14.83
CA ASN A 132 16.38 2.07 -15.09
C ASN A 132 15.43 1.97 -13.89
N THR A 133 15.93 2.19 -12.67
CA THR A 133 15.16 2.11 -11.42
C THR A 133 14.24 3.32 -11.22
N GLY A 134 14.42 4.40 -11.98
CA GLY A 134 13.75 5.68 -11.77
C GLY A 134 14.19 6.45 -10.52
N LEU A 135 15.22 5.98 -9.78
CA LEU A 135 15.72 6.65 -8.58
C LEU A 135 16.79 7.72 -8.87
N LYS A 136 17.48 7.66 -10.02
CA LYS A 136 18.57 8.58 -10.37
C LYS A 136 18.07 10.01 -10.69
N LEU A 137 17.80 10.79 -9.64
CA LEU A 137 17.57 12.24 -9.71
C LEU A 137 18.63 13.00 -8.89
N PRO A 138 18.97 14.26 -9.27
CA PRO A 138 19.65 15.19 -8.36
C PRO A 138 18.78 15.47 -7.13
N VAL A 139 19.39 15.69 -5.96
CA VAL A 139 18.69 15.90 -4.67
C VAL A 139 17.62 16.98 -4.78
N ALA A 140 17.91 18.12 -5.42
CA ALA A 140 16.93 19.19 -5.63
C ALA A 140 15.66 18.76 -6.39
N GLN A 141 15.76 17.78 -7.30
CA GLN A 141 14.58 17.23 -8.01
C GLN A 141 13.84 16.20 -7.14
N VAL A 142 14.52 15.47 -6.24
CA VAL A 142 13.86 14.66 -5.20
C VAL A 142 13.08 15.56 -4.24
N CYS A 143 13.68 16.66 -3.78
CA CYS A 143 13.01 17.67 -2.95
C CYS A 143 11.81 18.33 -3.67
N LYS A 144 11.92 18.63 -4.98
CA LYS A 144 10.77 19.09 -5.78
C LYS A 144 9.66 18.03 -5.89
N ALA A 145 10.00 16.75 -6.04
CA ALA A 145 9.01 15.68 -6.08
C ALA A 145 8.30 15.48 -4.73
N LEU A 146 9.03 15.64 -3.62
CA LEU A 146 8.49 15.65 -2.26
C LEU A 146 7.55 16.85 -2.05
N LEU A 147 7.99 18.06 -2.41
CA LEU A 147 7.19 19.28 -2.30
C LEU A 147 5.91 19.20 -3.15
N LEU A 148 5.99 18.64 -4.36
CA LEU A 148 4.83 18.40 -5.22
C LEU A 148 3.83 17.42 -4.56
N ALA A 149 4.33 16.35 -3.96
CA ALA A 149 3.49 15.41 -3.21
C ALA A 149 2.83 16.06 -1.99
N VAL A 150 3.58 16.87 -1.22
CA VAL A 150 3.07 17.61 -0.05
C VAL A 150 2.01 18.63 -0.44
N VAL A 151 2.23 19.42 -1.50
CA VAL A 151 1.26 20.40 -1.99
C VAL A 151 -0.01 19.71 -2.53
N SER A 152 0.14 18.62 -3.29
CA SER A 152 -1.02 17.89 -3.83
C SER A 152 -1.85 17.20 -2.73
N PHE A 153 -1.16 16.63 -1.73
CA PHE A 153 -1.81 16.06 -0.55
C PHE A 153 -2.50 17.13 0.30
N GLY A 154 -1.77 18.20 0.68
CA GLY A 154 -2.29 19.27 1.53
C GLY A 154 -3.50 20.00 0.93
N LEU A 155 -3.50 20.29 -0.38
CA LEU A 155 -4.62 20.98 -1.03
C LEU A 155 -5.89 20.11 -1.10
N VAL A 156 -5.77 18.83 -1.47
CA VAL A 156 -6.94 17.93 -1.51
C VAL A 156 -7.42 17.59 -0.10
N TYR A 157 -6.51 17.44 0.87
CA TYR A 157 -6.89 17.18 2.26
C TYR A 157 -7.49 18.43 2.94
N ALA A 158 -7.08 19.65 2.57
CA ALA A 158 -7.78 20.88 2.96
C ALA A 158 -9.23 20.92 2.44
N LEU A 159 -9.50 20.37 1.25
CA LEU A 159 -10.88 20.19 0.77
C LEU A 159 -11.66 19.13 1.60
N VAL A 160 -10.99 18.14 2.20
CA VAL A 160 -11.62 17.22 3.16
C VAL A 160 -12.05 17.96 4.43
N TYR A 161 -11.21 18.84 4.99
CA TYR A 161 -11.62 19.74 6.08
C TYR A 161 -12.80 20.63 5.68
N ALA A 162 -12.77 21.22 4.49
CA ALA A 162 -13.85 22.09 4.01
C ALA A 162 -15.17 21.33 3.84
N CYS A 163 -15.18 20.16 3.21
CA CYS A 163 -16.39 19.34 3.06
C CYS A 163 -16.94 18.82 4.39
N SER A 164 -16.07 18.51 5.37
CA SER A 164 -16.51 18.13 6.70
C SER A 164 -17.10 19.33 7.45
N GLY A 165 -16.40 20.47 7.49
CA GLY A 165 -16.83 21.67 8.23
C GLY A 165 -18.04 22.40 7.63
N LEU A 166 -18.23 22.38 6.31
CA LEU A 166 -19.34 23.06 5.63
C LEU A 166 -20.60 22.19 5.48
N SER A 167 -20.45 20.85 5.38
CA SER A 167 -21.58 19.96 5.05
C SER A 167 -21.53 18.59 5.74
N GLY A 168 -20.79 18.44 6.84
CA GLY A 168 -20.69 17.17 7.60
C GLY A 168 -20.26 15.99 6.74
N THR A 169 -19.51 16.25 5.66
CA THR A 169 -19.27 15.28 4.59
C THR A 169 -17.92 14.61 4.76
N GLU A 170 -17.96 13.36 5.22
CA GLU A 170 -16.82 12.45 5.25
C GLU A 170 -16.76 11.57 3.99
N PHE A 171 -15.55 11.21 3.57
CA PHE A 171 -15.31 10.34 2.43
C PHE A 171 -14.94 8.94 2.92
N SER A 172 -15.87 7.98 2.87
CA SER A 172 -15.63 6.64 3.41
C SER A 172 -16.04 5.50 2.48
N PHE A 173 -15.37 4.36 2.66
CA PHE A 173 -15.68 3.09 2.02
C PHE A 173 -15.39 1.94 3.01
N PHE A 174 -16.43 1.20 3.37
CA PHE A 174 -16.37 0.15 4.40
C PHE A 174 -15.75 0.69 5.72
N LYS A 175 -14.74 0.02 6.26
CA LYS A 175 -14.07 0.33 7.55
C LYS A 175 -12.95 1.38 7.45
N PHE A 176 -12.91 2.14 6.36
CA PHE A 176 -11.81 3.07 6.07
C PHE A 176 -12.34 4.40 5.52
N HIS A 177 -12.08 5.45 6.29
CA HIS A 177 -12.47 6.83 6.08
C HIS A 177 -11.26 7.68 5.66
N LEU A 178 -11.53 8.72 4.89
CA LEU A 178 -10.68 9.88 4.69
C LEU A 178 -11.45 11.08 5.25
N MET A 179 -11.34 11.28 6.55
CA MET A 179 -11.98 12.37 7.30
C MET A 179 -10.91 13.28 7.96
N PRO A 180 -11.27 14.45 8.50
CA PRO A 180 -10.33 15.34 9.18
C PRO A 180 -9.62 14.70 10.38
N MET A 181 -8.29 14.77 10.40
CA MET A 181 -7.48 14.37 11.55
C MET A 181 -7.36 15.50 12.59
N ASP A 182 -7.33 15.14 13.88
CA ASP A 182 -6.97 16.07 14.95
C ASP A 182 -5.44 16.21 15.14
N GLY A 183 -5.01 17.06 16.07
CA GLY A 183 -3.59 17.27 16.39
C GLY A 183 -2.87 16.08 17.04
N ALA A 184 -3.57 15.04 17.50
CA ALA A 184 -2.97 13.78 17.94
C ALA A 184 -2.78 12.83 16.75
N HIS A 185 -3.79 12.67 15.89
CA HIS A 185 -3.71 11.88 14.67
C HIS A 185 -2.62 12.40 13.72
N TRP A 186 -2.45 13.73 13.59
CA TRP A 186 -1.34 14.31 12.84
C TRP A 186 0.05 14.03 13.45
N ARG A 187 0.17 14.01 14.78
CA ARG A 187 1.44 13.61 15.42
C ARG A 187 1.74 12.13 15.12
N SER A 188 0.75 11.26 15.25
CA SER A 188 0.88 9.86 14.83
C SER A 188 1.23 9.74 13.34
N PHE A 189 0.60 10.50 12.44
CA PHE A 189 0.91 10.49 11.00
C PHE A 189 2.41 10.67 10.75
N PHE A 190 3.05 11.66 11.35
CA PHE A 190 4.50 11.86 11.16
C PHE A 190 5.38 10.77 11.81
N VAL A 191 4.90 10.07 12.84
CA VAL A 191 5.59 8.91 13.45
C VAL A 191 5.50 7.65 12.58
N TYR A 192 4.35 7.36 11.97
CA TYR A 192 4.19 6.20 11.08
C TYR A 192 4.77 6.45 9.67
N LEU A 193 4.83 7.71 9.22
CA LEU A 193 5.21 8.11 7.87
C LEU A 193 6.55 7.52 7.36
N PRO A 194 7.64 7.40 8.13
CA PRO A 194 8.89 6.81 7.65
C PRO A 194 8.74 5.38 7.10
N VAL A 195 7.85 4.57 7.67
CA VAL A 195 7.60 3.20 7.20
C VAL A 195 6.77 3.18 5.91
N TRP A 196 5.78 4.07 5.80
CA TRP A 196 5.02 4.23 4.56
C TRP A 196 5.92 4.78 3.43
N LEU A 197 6.81 5.72 3.74
CA LEU A 197 7.84 6.22 2.81
C LEU A 197 8.73 5.08 2.29
N PHE A 198 9.30 4.28 3.20
CA PHE A 198 10.11 3.10 2.84
C PHE A 198 9.34 2.16 1.90
N PHE A 199 8.13 1.75 2.28
CA PHE A 199 7.34 0.78 1.54
C PHE A 199 6.86 1.32 0.19
N PHE A 200 6.26 2.51 0.13
CA PHE A 200 5.69 3.06 -1.09
C PHE A 200 6.74 3.55 -2.10
N LEU A 201 7.91 4.02 -1.65
CA LEU A 201 9.04 4.25 -2.57
C LEU A 201 9.55 2.93 -3.16
N LEU A 202 9.73 1.89 -2.34
CA LEU A 202 10.18 0.57 -2.79
C LEU A 202 9.23 -0.04 -3.82
N VAL A 203 7.92 -0.13 -3.53
CA VAL A 203 6.98 -0.71 -4.50
C VAL A 203 6.80 0.17 -5.74
N SER A 204 6.94 1.50 -5.64
CA SER A 204 6.96 2.37 -6.83
C SER A 204 8.13 2.04 -7.78
N VAL A 205 9.30 1.68 -7.23
CA VAL A 205 10.42 1.16 -8.02
C VAL A 205 10.11 -0.22 -8.59
N ILE A 206 9.62 -1.18 -7.78
CA ILE A 206 9.33 -2.55 -8.23
C ILE A 206 8.30 -2.57 -9.36
N PHE A 207 7.16 -1.89 -9.19
CA PHE A 207 6.08 -1.85 -10.19
C PHE A 207 6.57 -1.32 -11.54
N ASN A 208 7.40 -0.27 -11.55
CA ASN A 208 7.89 0.34 -12.78
C ASN A 208 9.16 -0.31 -13.36
N SER A 209 9.89 -1.11 -12.57
CA SER A 209 11.13 -1.77 -12.98
C SER A 209 10.97 -3.25 -13.35
N PHE A 210 10.15 -4.00 -12.61
CA PHE A 210 10.01 -5.47 -12.76
C PHE A 210 8.64 -5.85 -13.30
N THR A 211 7.57 -5.28 -12.72
CA THR A 211 6.18 -5.66 -13.04
C THR A 211 5.74 -5.15 -14.41
N ARG A 212 6.24 -3.98 -14.83
CA ARG A 212 5.99 -3.40 -16.15
C ARG A 212 6.81 -4.12 -17.23
N ILE A 213 6.14 -4.78 -18.16
CA ILE A 213 6.76 -5.34 -19.37
C ILE A 213 7.02 -4.20 -20.37
N ASN A 214 8.25 -4.08 -20.89
CA ASN A 214 8.58 -3.15 -21.99
C ASN A 214 7.72 -3.44 -23.23
N ASN A 215 7.42 -2.41 -24.03
CA ASN A 215 6.66 -2.45 -25.29
C ASN A 215 5.21 -2.99 -25.20
N ALA A 216 4.82 -3.62 -24.09
CA ALA A 216 3.46 -4.12 -23.87
C ALA A 216 2.43 -2.98 -23.76
N PRO A 217 1.17 -3.20 -24.19
CA PRO A 217 0.10 -2.21 -24.11
C PRO A 217 -0.04 -1.57 -22.72
N ALA A 218 -0.36 -0.28 -22.69
CA ALA A 218 -0.44 0.47 -21.44
C ALA A 218 -1.48 -0.10 -20.46
N TRP A 219 -2.62 -0.59 -20.96
CA TRP A 219 -3.67 -1.22 -20.16
C TRP A 219 -3.16 -2.49 -19.45
N LEU A 220 -2.44 -3.36 -20.16
CA LEU A 220 -1.90 -4.60 -19.61
C LEU A 220 -0.91 -4.30 -18.48
N ASN A 221 -0.05 -3.30 -18.67
CA ASN A 221 0.87 -2.84 -17.64
C ASN A 221 0.17 -2.23 -16.41
N TYR A 222 -1.01 -1.60 -16.54
CA TYR A 222 -1.81 -1.20 -15.37
C TYR A 222 -2.44 -2.40 -14.65
N VAL A 223 -2.98 -3.38 -15.38
CA VAL A 223 -3.57 -4.61 -14.81
C VAL A 223 -2.51 -5.43 -14.06
N LEU A 224 -1.34 -5.65 -14.67
CA LEU A 224 -0.23 -6.38 -14.03
C LEU A 224 0.27 -5.69 -12.76
N ILE A 225 0.28 -4.35 -12.72
CA ILE A 225 0.70 -3.59 -11.53
C ILE A 225 -0.37 -3.61 -10.43
N ALA A 226 -1.65 -3.51 -10.79
CA ALA A 226 -2.74 -3.69 -9.84
C ALA A 226 -2.71 -5.10 -9.22
N VAL A 227 -2.62 -6.14 -10.04
CA VAL A 227 -2.53 -7.53 -9.58
C VAL A 227 -1.25 -7.79 -8.78
N ALA A 228 -0.10 -7.23 -9.16
CA ALA A 228 1.12 -7.36 -8.35
C ALA A 228 1.02 -6.71 -6.95
N SER A 229 0.17 -5.68 -6.79
CA SER A 229 0.01 -4.98 -5.51
C SER A 229 -0.85 -5.74 -4.49
N CYS A 230 -1.83 -6.53 -4.94
CA CYS A 230 -2.84 -7.13 -4.07
C CYS A 230 -3.29 -8.55 -4.46
N GLY A 231 -2.83 -9.11 -5.58
CA GLY A 231 -3.33 -10.35 -6.15
C GLY A 231 -3.09 -11.58 -5.26
N GLY A 232 -1.91 -11.66 -4.63
CA GLY A 232 -1.63 -12.72 -3.65
C GLY A 232 -2.56 -12.62 -2.43
N LEU A 233 -2.73 -11.41 -1.91
CA LEU A 233 -3.69 -11.11 -0.84
C LEU A 233 -5.14 -11.44 -1.24
N ALA A 234 -5.51 -11.22 -2.50
CA ALA A 234 -6.84 -11.52 -3.04
C ALA A 234 -7.10 -13.03 -3.13
N VAL A 235 -6.11 -13.83 -3.54
CA VAL A 235 -6.20 -15.30 -3.55
C VAL A 235 -6.33 -15.85 -2.12
N MET A 236 -5.52 -15.34 -1.19
CA MET A 236 -5.62 -15.70 0.23
C MET A 236 -6.98 -15.31 0.83
N PHE A 237 -7.47 -14.11 0.54
CA PHE A 237 -8.81 -13.65 0.95
C PHE A 237 -9.91 -14.56 0.38
N ALA A 238 -9.87 -14.87 -0.91
CA ALA A 238 -10.86 -15.69 -1.59
C ALA A 238 -10.89 -17.13 -1.07
N TYR A 239 -9.74 -17.72 -0.75
CA TYR A 239 -9.67 -19.02 -0.07
C TYR A 239 -10.31 -18.94 1.32
N ASP A 240 -9.90 -17.97 2.13
CA ASP A 240 -10.19 -17.92 3.55
C ASP A 240 -11.64 -17.52 3.85
N TYR A 241 -12.13 -16.45 3.22
CA TYR A 241 -13.55 -16.05 3.29
C TYR A 241 -14.47 -16.92 2.43
N GLY A 242 -13.97 -17.51 1.33
CA GLY A 242 -14.72 -18.48 0.54
C GLY A 242 -15.02 -19.77 1.30
N LYS A 243 -14.05 -20.26 2.09
CA LYS A 243 -14.26 -21.34 3.06
C LYS A 243 -15.28 -20.97 4.13
N LEU A 244 -15.19 -19.77 4.72
CA LEU A 244 -16.20 -19.30 5.69
C LEU A 244 -17.60 -19.28 5.09
N PHE A 245 -17.76 -18.78 3.87
CA PHE A 245 -19.05 -18.75 3.18
C PHE A 245 -19.58 -20.16 2.85
N ALA A 246 -18.71 -21.07 2.42
CA ALA A 246 -19.11 -22.41 2.00
C ALA A 246 -19.32 -23.42 3.14
N THR A 247 -18.60 -23.28 4.26
CA THR A 247 -18.63 -24.27 5.37
C THR A 247 -18.85 -23.68 6.76
N GLY A 248 -19.14 -22.39 6.90
CA GLY A 248 -19.31 -21.72 8.21
C GLY A 248 -18.01 -21.59 9.03
N VAL A 249 -16.88 -22.05 8.50
CA VAL A 249 -15.56 -22.11 9.14
C VAL A 249 -14.52 -21.57 8.18
N ARG A 250 -13.62 -20.71 8.67
CA ARG A 250 -12.57 -20.05 7.87
C ARG A 250 -11.60 -21.05 7.24
N GLY A 251 -10.94 -20.63 6.16
CA GLY A 251 -9.89 -21.44 5.53
C GLY A 251 -8.59 -21.40 6.34
N ILE A 252 -8.36 -20.31 7.08
CA ILE A 252 -7.23 -20.14 7.99
C ILE A 252 -7.83 -19.96 9.37
N GLU A 253 -7.77 -21.02 10.18
CA GLU A 253 -8.41 -21.10 11.50
C GLU A 253 -7.58 -20.44 12.61
N TYR A 254 -6.25 -20.49 12.50
CA TYR A 254 -5.31 -20.10 13.57
C TYR A 254 -4.35 -19.02 13.08
N ILE A 255 -3.95 -18.10 13.96
CA ILE A 255 -2.76 -17.26 13.74
C ILE A 255 -1.53 -18.13 14.04
N PRO A 256 -0.67 -18.43 13.05
CA PRO A 256 0.48 -19.28 13.30
C PRO A 256 1.46 -18.63 14.31
N GLY A 257 1.97 -19.45 15.21
CA GLY A 257 2.85 -19.02 16.31
C GLY A 257 2.21 -18.01 17.28
N THR A 258 0.87 -17.96 17.38
CA THR A 258 0.17 -17.03 18.29
C THR A 258 -1.10 -17.62 18.92
N THR A 259 -1.82 -18.48 18.21
CA THR A 259 -3.02 -19.17 18.73
C THR A 259 -2.94 -20.67 18.44
N SER A 260 -3.23 -21.52 19.43
CA SER A 260 -3.43 -22.97 19.26
C SER A 260 -4.88 -23.36 19.59
N ALA A 261 -5.32 -24.54 19.15
CA ALA A 261 -6.65 -25.06 19.52
C ALA A 261 -6.82 -25.18 21.05
N GLU A 262 -5.76 -25.55 21.76
CA GLU A 262 -5.69 -25.58 23.22
C GLU A 262 -5.90 -24.19 23.84
N TRP A 263 -5.18 -23.17 23.36
CA TRP A 263 -5.34 -21.79 23.83
C TRP A 263 -6.78 -21.27 23.60
N LEU A 264 -7.38 -21.62 22.46
CA LEU A 264 -8.76 -21.25 22.12
C LEU A 264 -9.79 -21.95 23.02
N ALA A 265 -9.56 -23.21 23.37
CA ALA A 265 -10.37 -23.93 24.36
C ALA A 265 -10.22 -23.30 25.77
N THR A 266 -9.00 -22.96 26.19
CA THR A 266 -8.73 -22.34 27.51
C THR A 266 -9.44 -21.01 27.70
N ILE A 267 -9.50 -20.17 26.65
CA ILE A 267 -10.16 -18.84 26.72
C ILE A 267 -11.67 -18.88 26.42
N GLY A 268 -12.24 -20.04 26.10
CA GLY A 268 -13.68 -20.24 25.92
C GLY A 268 -14.30 -19.50 24.74
N MET A 269 -13.57 -19.29 23.63
CA MET A 269 -14.05 -18.49 22.49
C MET A 269 -14.06 -19.26 21.18
N THR A 270 -15.19 -19.24 20.48
CA THR A 270 -15.32 -19.69 19.09
C THR A 270 -14.49 -18.78 18.19
N PHE A 271 -13.51 -19.37 17.52
CA PHE A 271 -12.45 -18.65 16.81
C PHE A 271 -12.05 -19.45 15.56
N PRO A 272 -11.64 -18.81 14.47
CA PRO A 272 -11.50 -17.37 14.28
C PRO A 272 -12.85 -16.67 14.09
N THR A 273 -12.92 -15.40 14.50
CA THR A 273 -14.13 -14.59 14.28
C THR A 273 -14.36 -14.32 12.80
N ALA A 274 -15.60 -14.13 12.36
CA ALA A 274 -15.90 -13.85 10.94
C ALA A 274 -15.18 -12.58 10.41
N LEU A 275 -14.89 -11.62 11.30
CA LEU A 275 -14.19 -10.37 11.01
C LEU A 275 -12.65 -10.48 11.13
N ALA A 276 -12.12 -11.69 11.33
CA ALA A 276 -10.69 -11.94 11.44
C ALA A 276 -9.95 -11.42 10.19
N GLY A 277 -9.02 -10.49 10.39
CA GLY A 277 -8.25 -9.86 9.32
C GLY A 277 -8.92 -8.70 8.57
N ILE A 278 -10.00 -8.10 9.08
CA ILE A 278 -10.84 -7.08 8.42
C ILE A 278 -10.11 -5.94 7.66
N MET A 279 -8.89 -5.57 8.06
CA MET A 279 -8.06 -4.58 7.34
C MET A 279 -7.80 -4.97 5.87
N LEU A 280 -7.84 -6.28 5.57
CA LEU A 280 -7.57 -6.88 4.26
C LEU A 280 -8.52 -6.36 3.18
N PHE A 281 -9.81 -6.20 3.48
CA PHE A 281 -10.81 -5.67 2.54
C PHE A 281 -10.36 -4.33 1.93
N SER A 282 -9.78 -3.45 2.74
CA SER A 282 -9.36 -2.13 2.29
C SER A 282 -7.93 -2.11 1.75
N LEU A 283 -7.06 -3.06 2.12
CA LEU A 283 -5.83 -3.30 1.36
C LEU A 283 -6.14 -3.74 -0.08
N LEU A 284 -7.12 -4.63 -0.28
CA LEU A 284 -7.58 -5.05 -1.61
C LEU A 284 -8.20 -3.90 -2.42
N PHE A 285 -8.68 -2.84 -1.77
CA PHE A 285 -9.17 -1.62 -2.43
C PHE A 285 -8.05 -0.61 -2.71
N ILE A 286 -7.26 -0.22 -1.70
CA ILE A 286 -6.32 0.89 -1.80
C ILE A 286 -5.01 0.52 -2.51
N LEU A 287 -4.50 -0.70 -2.35
CA LEU A 287 -3.25 -1.12 -2.98
C LEU A 287 -3.29 -1.09 -4.52
N PRO A 288 -4.32 -1.62 -5.22
CA PRO A 288 -4.36 -1.54 -6.68
C PRO A 288 -4.58 -0.10 -7.18
N LEU A 289 -5.38 0.71 -6.47
CA LEU A 289 -5.54 2.14 -6.78
C LEU A 289 -4.21 2.89 -6.63
N ALA A 290 -3.47 2.66 -5.54
CA ALA A 290 -2.15 3.22 -5.31
C ALA A 290 -1.14 2.75 -6.36
N ALA A 291 -1.14 1.46 -6.71
CA ALA A 291 -0.24 0.90 -7.71
C ALA A 291 -0.48 1.50 -9.11
N ILE A 292 -1.74 1.65 -9.52
CA ILE A 292 -2.12 2.36 -10.75
C ILE A 292 -1.72 3.84 -10.69
N ALA A 293 -1.99 4.54 -9.59
CA ALA A 293 -1.60 5.94 -9.39
C ALA A 293 -0.07 6.14 -9.48
N SER A 294 0.70 5.27 -8.82
CA SER A 294 2.17 5.22 -8.87
C SER A 294 2.65 5.10 -10.32
N ARG A 295 2.01 4.19 -11.08
CA ARG A 295 2.31 3.96 -12.49
C ARG A 295 1.96 5.15 -13.39
N VAL A 296 0.83 5.80 -13.16
CA VAL A 296 0.41 7.02 -13.89
C VAL A 296 1.38 8.17 -13.65
N LEU A 297 1.80 8.40 -12.40
CA LEU A 297 2.76 9.44 -12.03
C LEU A 297 4.15 9.14 -12.61
N PHE A 298 4.65 7.91 -12.47
CA PHE A 298 5.94 7.48 -13.02
C PHE A 298 6.00 7.64 -14.54
N LYS A 299 4.92 7.35 -15.27
CA LYS A 299 4.81 7.56 -16.73
C LYS A 299 4.93 9.04 -17.15
N LYS A 300 4.83 9.99 -16.21
CA LYS A 300 5.03 11.43 -16.46
C LYS A 300 6.33 11.98 -15.86
N SER A 301 6.75 11.49 -14.69
CA SER A 301 7.98 11.94 -14.00
C SER A 301 9.25 11.19 -14.43
N GLY A 302 9.11 10.04 -15.11
CA GLY A 302 10.20 9.09 -15.34
C GLY A 302 10.82 8.54 -14.05
N SER A 303 10.15 8.66 -12.89
CA SER A 303 10.79 8.50 -11.58
C SER A 303 9.84 8.06 -10.46
N ALA A 304 10.33 7.16 -9.60
CA ALA A 304 9.59 6.59 -8.48
C ALA A 304 9.30 7.57 -7.33
N TRP A 305 10.09 8.64 -7.20
CA TRP A 305 10.02 9.56 -6.05
C TRP A 305 8.62 10.18 -5.87
N LEU A 306 8.07 10.81 -6.91
CA LEU A 306 6.74 11.45 -6.83
C LEU A 306 5.61 10.46 -6.50
N GLY A 307 5.65 9.27 -7.12
CA GLY A 307 4.65 8.22 -6.88
C GLY A 307 4.73 7.70 -5.45
N GLY A 308 5.93 7.32 -4.99
CA GLY A 308 6.12 6.83 -3.63
C GLY A 308 5.77 7.86 -2.55
N PHE A 309 6.23 9.11 -2.68
CA PHE A 309 5.93 10.17 -1.71
C PHE A 309 4.42 10.42 -1.56
N LEU A 310 3.71 10.68 -2.67
CA LEU A 310 2.29 11.01 -2.60
C LEU A 310 1.45 9.85 -2.05
N LEU A 311 1.78 8.61 -2.42
CA LEU A 311 1.05 7.44 -1.95
C LEU A 311 1.37 7.07 -0.50
N SER A 312 2.57 7.38 -0.02
CA SER A 312 2.88 7.31 1.41
C SER A 312 1.89 8.16 2.20
N PHE A 313 1.65 9.40 1.78
CA PHE A 313 0.73 10.32 2.45
C PHE A 313 -0.74 9.86 2.32
N VAL A 314 -1.19 9.57 1.10
CA VAL A 314 -2.59 9.23 0.82
C VAL A 314 -2.99 7.90 1.48
N VAL A 315 -2.16 6.86 1.37
CA VAL A 315 -2.49 5.56 1.96
C VAL A 315 -2.34 5.59 3.48
N LEU A 316 -1.39 6.34 4.06
CA LEU A 316 -1.30 6.48 5.51
C LEU A 316 -2.52 7.22 6.09
N ALA A 317 -2.89 8.37 5.52
CA ALA A 317 -4.08 9.12 5.96
C ALA A 317 -5.37 8.28 5.84
N PHE A 318 -5.56 7.59 4.71
CA PHE A 318 -6.68 6.65 4.53
C PHE A 318 -6.65 5.48 5.53
N THR A 319 -5.46 5.02 5.93
CA THR A 319 -5.29 3.93 6.89
C THR A 319 -5.58 4.34 8.33
N MET A 320 -5.39 5.62 8.68
CA MET A 320 -5.35 6.05 10.08
C MET A 320 -6.37 7.11 10.51
N SER A 321 -7.11 7.75 9.60
CA SER A 321 -7.94 8.92 9.97
C SER A 321 -9.12 8.61 10.91
N GLU A 322 -9.51 7.34 11.06
CA GLU A 322 -10.50 6.87 12.07
C GLU A 322 -9.90 5.98 13.17
N MET A 323 -8.59 5.73 13.15
CA MET A 323 -7.98 4.71 14.01
C MET A 323 -7.80 5.23 15.42
N VAL A 324 -8.59 4.67 16.35
CA VAL A 324 -8.55 5.01 17.79
C VAL A 324 -7.11 4.99 18.30
N ILE A 325 -6.67 6.17 18.77
CA ILE A 325 -5.42 6.35 19.50
C ILE A 325 -5.58 5.68 20.87
N ASN A 326 -4.66 4.77 21.17
CA ASN A 326 -4.60 4.01 22.41
C ASN A 326 -3.53 4.71 23.27
N VAL A 327 -3.97 5.26 24.40
CA VAL A 327 -3.14 5.93 25.41
C VAL A 327 -3.15 5.08 26.67
#